data_AF-P0DQO6-F1
#
_entry.id   AF-P0DQO6-F1
#
_cell.length_a   1.000
_cell.length_b   1.000
_cell.length_c   1.000
_cell.angle_alpha   90.00
_cell.angle_beta   90.00
_cell.angle_gamma   90.00
#
_symmetry.space_group_name_H-M   'P 1'
#
loop_
_entity.id
_entity.type
_entity.pdbx_description
1 polymer ?
#
loop_
_entity_poly.entity_id
_entity_poly.type
_entity_poly.pdbx_seq_one_letter_code
_entity_poly.pdbx_strand_id
1 'polypeptide(L)' 'YCQKFLWTCDTERKCCEDMVCELWCKYKE' A
#
# COMPACT_ATOMS: atom_id res chain seq x y z
N TYR A 1 8.86 1.67 7.93
CA TYR A 1 7.48 2.16 8.03
C TYR A 1 6.76 1.77 6.75
N CYS A 2 5.52 1.28 6.83
CA CYS A 2 4.76 0.86 5.66
C CYS A 2 3.37 1.49 5.69
N GLN A 3 2.80 1.70 4.52
CA GLN A 3 1.47 2.28 4.36
C GLN A 3 0.41 1.23 4.72
N LYS A 4 -0.60 1.64 5.49
CA LYS A 4 -1.73 0.80 5.90
C LYS A 4 -2.81 0.76 4.84
N PHE A 5 -3.79 -0.13 5.00
CA PHE A 5 -4.96 -0.20 4.14
C PHE A 5 -5.60 1.20 3.94
N LEU A 6 -5.93 1.52 2.69
CA LEU A 6 -6.45 2.81 2.21
C LEU A 6 -5.52 4.03 2.36
N TRP A 7 -4.23 3.82 2.65
CA TRP A 7 -3.26 4.91 2.62
C TRP A 7 -2.66 5.09 1.24
N THR A 8 -2.40 6.35 0.87
CA THR A 8 -1.71 6.70 -0.38
C THR A 8 -0.35 6.04 -0.44
N CYS A 9 -0.01 5.43 -1.57
CA CYS A 9 1.24 4.72 -1.73
C CYS A 9 1.90 5.11 -3.04
N ASP A 10 3.23 5.10 -3.02
CA ASP A 10 4.10 5.52 -4.12
C ASP A 10 5.41 4.71 -4.03
N THR A 11 6.36 4.97 -4.94
CA THR A 11 7.67 4.29 -4.94
C THR A 11 8.42 4.43 -3.62
N GLU A 12 8.29 5.56 -2.92
CA GLU A 12 8.87 5.79 -1.58
C GLU A 12 7.96 5.25 -0.45
N ARG A 13 6.64 5.30 -0.64
CA ARG A 13 5.62 4.95 0.36
C ARG A 13 5.02 3.59 0.04
N LYS A 14 5.79 2.52 0.29
CA LYS A 14 5.35 1.15 0.03
C LYS A 14 4.31 0.69 1.05
N CYS A 15 3.38 -0.12 0.58
CA CYS A 15 2.43 -0.82 1.43
C CYS A 15 3.12 -1.86 2.30
N CYS A 16 2.49 -2.23 3.42
CA CYS A 16 2.93 -3.39 4.20
C CYS A 16 2.77 -4.68 3.37
N GLU A 17 3.35 -5.78 3.85
CA GLU A 17 3.19 -7.10 3.23
C GLU A 17 1.70 -7.47 3.07
N ASP A 18 1.42 -8.26 2.03
CA ASP A 18 0.07 -8.65 1.55
C ASP A 18 -0.79 -7.55 0.91
N MET A 19 -0.26 -6.34 0.76
CA MET A 19 -0.94 -5.25 0.07
C MET A 19 -0.26 -4.87 -1.25
N VAL A 20 -1.08 -4.45 -2.22
CA VAL A 20 -0.65 -3.86 -3.49
C VAL A 20 -0.92 -2.36 -3.47
N CYS A 21 -0.03 -1.62 -4.13
CA CYS A 21 -0.18 -0.19 -4.32
C CYS A 21 -0.84 0.11 -5.66
N GLU A 22 -2.11 0.54 -5.64
CA GLU A 22 -2.84 1.03 -6.81
C GLU A 22 -3.54 2.34 -6.43
N LEU A 23 -2.77 3.44 -6.37
CA LEU A 23 -3.09 4.74 -5.73
C LEU A 23 -3.11 4.70 -4.20
N TRP A 24 -3.72 3.68 -3.63
CA TRP A 24 -3.69 3.39 -2.20
C TRP A 24 -3.37 1.91 -1.95
N CYS A 25 -2.95 1.62 -0.72
CA CYS A 25 -2.72 0.26 -0.29
C CYS A 25 -4.03 -0.48 -0.11
N LYS A 26 -4.18 -1.58 -0.84
CA LYS A 26 -5.29 -2.52 -0.69
C LYS A 26 -4.75 -3.94 -0.65
N TYR A 27 -5.49 -4.86 -0.04
CA TYR A 27 -5.15 -6.28 -0.11
C TYR A 27 -5.25 -6.78 -1.55
N LYS A 28 -4.38 -7.71 -1.92
CA LYS A 28 -4.50 -8.41 -3.20
C LYS A 28 -5.79 -9.23 -3.15
N GLU A 29 -6.77 -8.88 -3.98
CA GLU A 29 -8.00 -9.67 -4.21
C GLU A 29 -7.68 -11.07 -4.74
#